data_AF-A0A844FWJ4-F1
#
_entry.id   AF-A0A844FWJ4-F1
#
_cell.length_a   1.000
_cell.length_b   1.000
_cell.length_c   1.000
_cell.angle_alpha   90.00
_cell.angle_beta   90.00
_cell.angle_gamma   90.00
#
_symmetry.space_group_name_H-M   'P 1'
#
loop_
_entity.id
_entity.type
_entity.pdbx_description
1 polymer ?
#
loop_
_entity_poly.entity_id
_entity_poly.type
_entity_poly.pdbx_seq_one_letter_code
_entity_poly.pdbx_strand_id
1 'polypeptide(L)'
;MKQLSRQAFITFFFIAMVIFIVAGYLYISRRKVPAVTSRYQYEVVLNDAELKAKNLGVVNAQKSPIAYQKQTITLHKKEKLCGFSIDQPITLEKIMQLKGPNQQDKVGKQDANSVAYELVVVGDLVRQTNLQTKKSEVIVVNARVSSVRIPLVLNKQTATIANSDNTKTKTISLDELNQSLDDVEKRKNLIAW
;
A
#
# COMPACT_ATOMS: atom_id res chain seq x y z
N MET A 1 -44.14 -42.95 55.15
CA MET A 1 -43.53 -42.17 54.05
C MET A 1 -43.54 -43.03 52.81
N LYS A 2 -44.23 -42.62 51.73
CA LYS A 2 -44.21 -43.38 50.46
C LYS A 2 -42.82 -43.23 49.84
N GLN A 3 -42.05 -44.32 49.80
CA GLN A 3 -40.79 -44.34 49.05
C GLN A 3 -41.12 -44.23 47.57
N LEU A 4 -40.59 -43.19 46.91
CA LEU A 4 -40.66 -43.07 45.46
C LEU A 4 -40.00 -44.31 44.84
N SER A 5 -40.65 -44.90 43.84
CA SER A 5 -40.07 -46.03 43.12
C SER A 5 -38.72 -45.61 42.54
N ARG A 6 -37.76 -46.53 42.52
CA ARG A 6 -36.40 -46.27 42.02
C ARG A 6 -36.40 -45.65 40.61
N GLN A 7 -37.39 -46.00 39.80
CA GLN A 7 -37.62 -45.41 38.48
C GLN A 7 -38.03 -43.93 38.55
N ALA A 8 -38.93 -43.54 39.46
CA ALA A 8 -39.35 -42.14 39.61
C ALA A 8 -38.19 -41.23 40.05
N PHE A 9 -37.28 -41.73 40.88
CA PHE A 9 -36.08 -40.98 41.29
C PHE A 9 -35.11 -40.77 40.12
N ILE A 10 -34.88 -41.81 39.30
CA ILE A 10 -34.02 -41.73 38.11
C ILE A 10 -34.60 -40.73 37.09
N THR A 11 -35.92 -40.78 36.86
CA THR A 11 -36.59 -39.84 35.94
C THR A 11 -36.49 -38.40 36.42
N PHE A 12 -36.69 -38.16 37.72
CA PHE A 12 -36.54 -36.82 38.30
C PHE A 12 -35.11 -36.29 38.17
N PHE A 13 -34.11 -37.14 38.42
CA PHE A 13 -32.70 -36.78 38.29
C PHE A 13 -32.34 -36.41 36.85
N PHE A 14 -32.84 -37.17 35.87
CA PHE A 14 -32.64 -36.85 34.45
C PHE A 14 -33.26 -35.50 34.06
N ILE A 15 -34.48 -35.22 34.53
CA ILE A 15 -35.16 -33.94 34.28
C ILE A 15 -34.35 -32.79 34.89
N ALA A 16 -33.89 -32.94 36.13
CA ALA A 16 -33.07 -31.93 36.81
C ALA A 16 -31.75 -31.67 36.06
N MET A 17 -31.11 -32.72 35.56
CA MET A 17 -29.88 -32.61 34.77
C MET A 17 -30.10 -31.84 33.46
N VAL A 18 -31.18 -32.15 32.73
CA VAL A 18 -31.53 -31.44 31.49
C VAL A 18 -31.80 -29.96 31.77
N ILE A 19 -32.54 -29.63 32.83
CA ILE A 19 -32.79 -28.25 33.24
C ILE A 19 -31.47 -27.52 33.54
N PHE A 20 -30.54 -28.18 34.24
CA PHE A 20 -29.24 -27.59 34.57
C PHE A 20 -28.39 -27.29 33.33
N ILE A 21 -28.39 -28.20 32.35
CA ILE A 21 -27.68 -28.02 31.08
C ILE A 21 -28.28 -26.87 30.27
N VAL A 22 -29.61 -26.82 30.16
CA VAL A 22 -30.30 -25.76 29.42
C VAL A 22 -30.10 -24.40 30.10
N ALA A 23 -30.20 -24.33 31.43
CA ALA A 23 -29.95 -23.12 32.20
C ALA A 23 -28.49 -22.65 32.05
N GLY A 24 -27.52 -23.57 32.12
CA GLY A 24 -26.11 -23.29 31.91
C GLY A 24 -25.82 -22.76 30.51
N TYR A 25 -26.39 -23.38 29.47
CA TYR A 25 -26.26 -22.94 28.08
C TYR A 25 -26.85 -21.54 27.85
N LEU A 26 -28.04 -21.27 28.42
CA LEU A 26 -28.66 -19.94 28.37
C LEU A 26 -27.85 -18.89 29.14
N TYR A 27 -27.24 -19.25 30.28
CA TYR A 27 -26.43 -18.35 31.09
C TYR A 27 -25.10 -18.00 30.39
N ILE A 28 -24.44 -18.98 29.76
CA ILE A 28 -23.20 -18.79 29.02
C ILE A 28 -23.45 -18.02 27.72
N SER A 29 -24.50 -18.37 26.96
CA SER A 29 -24.84 -17.68 25.70
C SER A 29 -25.24 -16.21 25.90
N ARG A 30 -25.72 -15.83 27.09
CA ARG A 30 -26.08 -14.45 27.43
C ARG A 30 -24.89 -13.59 27.84
N ARG A 31 -23.73 -14.17 28.16
CA ARG A 31 -22.48 -13.40 28.27
C ARG A 31 -21.98 -13.09 26.87
N LYS A 32 -22.56 -12.06 26.25
CA LYS A 32 -21.87 -11.33 25.20
C LYS A 32 -20.55 -10.86 25.81
N VAL A 33 -19.43 -11.44 25.38
CA VAL A 33 -18.11 -10.89 25.69
C VAL A 33 -18.18 -9.44 25.21
N PRO A 34 -18.04 -8.44 26.10
CA PRO A 34 -18.08 -7.06 25.67
C PRO A 34 -17.01 -6.91 24.60
N ALA A 35 -17.41 -6.49 23.40
CA ALA A 35 -16.46 -6.18 22.34
C ALA A 35 -15.54 -5.10 22.91
N VAL A 36 -14.31 -5.49 23.24
CA VAL A 36 -13.30 -4.55 23.72
C VAL A 36 -13.03 -3.63 22.54
N THR A 37 -13.63 -2.44 22.58
CA THR A 37 -13.31 -1.36 21.65
C THR A 37 -11.88 -0.97 21.96
N SER A 38 -10.96 -1.51 21.19
CA SER A 38 -9.55 -1.21 21.31
C SER A 38 -9.38 0.28 21.03
N ARG A 39 -8.90 1.01 22.05
CA ARG A 39 -8.61 2.43 21.92
C ARG A 39 -7.18 2.58 21.41
N TYR A 40 -7.01 3.40 20.38
CA TYR A 40 -5.72 3.67 19.76
C TYR A 40 -5.35 5.13 19.91
N GLN A 41 -4.05 5.38 20.07
CA GLN A 41 -3.43 6.68 19.88
C GLN A 41 -2.68 6.66 18.55
N TYR A 42 -2.80 7.74 17.80
CA TYR A 42 -2.16 7.90 16.50
C TYR A 42 -1.17 9.06 16.56
N GLU A 43 0.01 8.85 15.98
CA GLU A 43 1.02 9.87 15.78
C GLU A 43 1.42 9.84 14.31
N VAL A 44 1.22 10.95 13.60
CA VAL A 44 1.66 11.09 12.21
C VAL A 44 3.16 11.32 12.22
N VAL A 45 3.90 10.39 11.63
CA VAL A 45 5.37 10.42 11.56
C VAL A 45 5.81 11.16 10.30
N LEU A 46 5.15 10.87 9.18
CA LEU A 46 5.34 11.56 7.90
C LEU A 46 3.97 11.74 7.24
N ASN A 47 3.77 12.90 6.61
CA ASN A 47 2.52 13.29 5.97
C ASN A 47 2.73 13.46 4.47
N ASP A 48 1.81 12.93 3.66
CA ASP A 48 1.79 12.99 2.19
C ASP A 48 3.13 12.69 1.52
N ALA A 49 3.86 11.69 2.05
CA ALA A 49 5.19 11.34 1.57
C ALA A 49 5.11 10.38 0.39
N GLU A 50 6.01 10.53 -0.58
CA GLU A 50 6.26 9.49 -1.58
C GLU A 50 7.05 8.36 -0.93
N LEU A 51 6.42 7.19 -0.80
CA LEU A 51 6.92 6.08 0.00
C LEU A 51 7.67 5.04 -0.83
N LYS A 52 7.17 4.74 -2.03
CA LYS A 52 7.72 3.69 -2.90
C LYS A 52 7.53 4.04 -4.37
N ALA A 53 8.54 3.71 -5.14
CA ALA A 53 8.57 3.83 -6.59
C ALA A 53 8.54 2.46 -7.25
N LYS A 54 8.06 2.40 -8.49
CA LYS A 54 8.17 1.23 -9.37
C LYS A 54 8.30 1.71 -10.80
N ASN A 55 9.40 1.34 -11.44
CA ASN A 55 9.63 1.61 -12.84
C ASN A 55 8.63 0.82 -13.71
N LEU A 56 7.92 1.51 -14.60
CA LEU A 56 7.01 0.92 -15.58
C LEU A 56 7.63 0.85 -16.99
N GLY A 57 8.88 1.30 -17.13
CA GLY A 57 9.65 1.28 -18.35
C GLY A 57 9.49 2.53 -19.21
N VAL A 58 10.05 2.45 -20.41
CA VAL A 58 10.11 3.54 -21.38
C VAL A 58 9.23 3.23 -22.58
N VAL A 59 8.38 4.20 -22.95
CA VAL A 59 7.44 4.12 -24.08
C VAL A 59 7.82 5.17 -25.13
N ASN A 60 7.96 4.75 -26.37
CA ASN A 60 8.15 5.64 -27.51
C ASN A 60 6.84 5.82 -28.29
N ALA A 61 6.81 6.74 -29.27
CA ALA A 61 5.61 7.01 -30.07
C ALA A 61 5.07 5.76 -30.79
N GLN A 62 5.97 4.89 -31.27
CA GLN A 62 5.60 3.64 -31.98
C GLN A 62 4.93 2.62 -31.06
N LYS A 63 5.31 2.61 -29.78
CA LYS A 63 4.71 1.79 -28.72
C LYS A 63 3.52 2.49 -28.04
N SER A 64 3.08 3.66 -28.50
CA SER A 64 1.99 4.40 -27.87
C SER A 64 0.57 3.81 -27.95
N PRO A 65 0.19 2.94 -28.91
CA PRO A 65 -1.15 2.33 -28.91
C PRO A 65 -1.24 1.16 -27.91
N ILE A 66 -0.76 1.36 -26.67
CA ILE A 66 -0.96 0.43 -25.56
C ILE A 66 -2.39 0.64 -25.02
N ALA A 67 -3.14 -0.44 -24.81
CA ALA A 67 -4.47 -0.36 -24.18
C ALA A 67 -4.36 0.10 -22.71
N TYR A 68 -5.49 0.46 -22.09
CA TYR A 68 -5.51 0.65 -20.64
C TYR A 68 -5.12 -0.64 -19.94
N GLN A 69 -4.23 -0.53 -18.96
CA GLN A 69 -3.73 -1.66 -18.18
C GLN A 69 -3.84 -1.36 -16.69
N LYS A 70 -4.11 -2.41 -15.92
CA LYS A 70 -4.03 -2.36 -14.47
C LYS A 70 -2.57 -2.48 -14.05
N GLN A 71 -2.07 -1.47 -13.35
CA GLN A 71 -0.74 -1.46 -12.74
C GLN A 71 -0.88 -1.61 -11.23
N THR A 72 -0.07 -2.49 -10.65
CA THR A 72 -0.12 -2.81 -9.23
C THR A 72 1.23 -2.53 -8.58
N ILE A 73 1.19 -2.00 -7.36
CA ILE A 73 2.34 -1.81 -6.48
C ILE A 73 1.98 -2.29 -5.08
N THR A 74 2.88 -3.06 -4.48
CA THR A 74 2.70 -3.65 -3.15
C THR A 74 3.79 -3.13 -2.23
N LEU A 75 3.39 -2.65 -1.07
CA LEU A 75 4.27 -2.45 0.08
C LEU A 75 4.21 -3.71 0.92
N HIS A 76 5.36 -4.31 1.17
CA HIS A 76 5.46 -5.55 1.92
C HIS A 76 5.60 -5.28 3.42
N LYS A 77 5.16 -6.23 4.23
CA LYS A 77 5.40 -6.19 5.67
C LYS A 77 6.90 -6.13 5.96
N LYS A 78 7.30 -5.29 6.91
CA LYS A 78 8.68 -4.95 7.30
C LYS A 78 9.51 -4.26 6.22
N GLU A 79 8.92 -3.88 5.09
CA GLU A 79 9.57 -3.01 4.11
C GLU A 79 9.93 -1.67 4.77
N LYS A 80 11.14 -1.16 4.48
CA LYS A 80 11.60 0.13 4.99
C LYS A 80 11.15 1.23 4.03
N LEU A 81 10.36 2.17 4.52
CA LEU A 81 9.87 3.34 3.79
C LEU A 81 10.25 4.59 4.58
N CYS A 82 11.01 5.50 3.97
CA CYS A 82 11.49 6.74 4.61
C CYS A 82 12.14 6.52 6.00
N GLY A 83 12.88 5.42 6.17
CA GLY A 83 13.53 5.05 7.43
C GLY A 83 12.67 4.25 8.43
N PHE A 84 11.37 4.02 8.15
CA PHE A 84 10.47 3.27 9.02
C PHE A 84 10.10 1.91 8.43
N SER A 85 10.11 0.86 9.26
CA SER A 85 9.59 -0.45 8.86
C SER A 85 8.07 -0.50 9.08
N ILE A 86 7.31 -0.74 8.02
CA ILE A 86 5.85 -0.87 8.11
C ILE A 86 5.43 -2.25 8.61
N ASP A 87 4.33 -2.33 9.36
CA ASP A 87 3.87 -3.56 9.99
C ASP A 87 2.74 -4.27 9.23
N GLN A 88 2.09 -3.56 8.30
CA GLN A 88 0.97 -4.06 7.51
C GLN A 88 1.26 -3.90 6.02
N PRO A 89 1.11 -4.98 5.22
CA PRO A 89 1.25 -4.86 3.78
C PRO A 89 0.04 -4.10 3.21
N ILE A 90 0.27 -3.41 2.10
CA ILE A 90 -0.80 -2.76 1.33
C ILE A 90 -0.51 -2.94 -0.15
N THR A 91 -1.53 -3.30 -0.91
CA THR A 91 -1.48 -3.37 -2.36
C THR A 91 -2.39 -2.30 -2.92
N LEU A 92 -1.85 -1.51 -3.83
CA LEU A 92 -2.58 -0.45 -4.49
C LEU A 92 -2.55 -0.67 -6.00
N GLU A 93 -3.61 -0.23 -6.66
CA GLU A 93 -3.80 -0.42 -8.09
C GLU A 93 -4.11 0.92 -8.77
N LYS A 94 -3.64 1.07 -10.01
CA LYS A 94 -3.97 2.19 -10.89
C LYS A 94 -4.25 1.65 -12.28
N ILE A 95 -5.42 1.98 -12.83
CA ILE A 95 -5.72 1.73 -14.24
C ILE A 95 -5.17 2.92 -15.03
N MET A 96 -4.26 2.66 -15.96
CA MET A 96 -3.64 3.73 -16.75
C MET A 96 -3.22 3.23 -18.14
N GLN A 97 -2.99 4.19 -19.03
CA GLN A 97 -2.45 3.96 -20.36
C GLN A 97 -1.06 4.61 -20.43
N LEU A 98 -0.04 3.82 -20.78
CA LEU A 98 1.32 4.33 -21.01
C LEU A 98 1.39 4.87 -22.43
N LYS A 99 1.31 6.19 -22.57
CA LYS A 99 1.31 6.87 -23.87
C LYS A 99 2.74 7.26 -24.25
N GLY A 100 3.04 7.29 -25.53
CA GLY A 100 4.27 7.90 -26.03
C GLY A 100 4.30 9.42 -25.77
N PRO A 101 5.39 10.09 -26.16
CA PRO A 101 5.49 11.54 -26.06
C PRO A 101 4.41 12.22 -26.92
N ASN A 102 3.91 13.35 -26.43
CA ASN A 102 3.04 14.27 -27.14
C ASN A 102 3.85 15.48 -27.67
N GLN A 103 3.23 16.35 -28.45
CA GLN A 103 3.90 17.52 -29.04
C GLN A 103 4.38 18.57 -28.03
N GLN A 104 3.89 18.53 -26.79
CA GLN A 104 4.27 19.43 -25.71
C GLN A 104 5.45 18.90 -24.90
N ASP A 105 5.80 17.61 -25.05
CA ASP A 105 6.90 17.01 -24.34
C ASP A 105 8.23 17.45 -24.94
N LYS A 106 8.97 18.23 -24.16
CA LYS A 106 10.28 18.75 -24.51
C LYS A 106 11.35 18.27 -23.54
N VAL A 107 12.56 18.16 -24.05
CA VAL A 107 13.79 17.97 -23.27
C VAL A 107 14.71 19.13 -23.62
N GLY A 108 14.70 20.16 -22.77
CA GLY A 108 15.25 21.47 -23.10
C GLY A 108 14.58 22.04 -24.35
N LYS A 109 15.33 22.19 -25.45
CA LYS A 109 14.84 22.71 -26.74
C LYS A 109 14.41 21.62 -27.73
N GLN A 110 14.64 20.35 -27.42
CA GLN A 110 14.37 19.23 -28.33
C GLN A 110 13.02 18.57 -28.05
N ASP A 111 12.40 17.99 -29.07
CA ASP A 111 11.22 17.15 -28.92
C ASP A 111 11.59 15.82 -28.25
N ALA A 112 10.82 15.43 -27.24
CA ALA A 112 10.99 14.11 -26.63
C ALA A 112 10.58 13.02 -27.63
N ASN A 113 11.39 11.96 -27.74
CA ASN A 113 11.08 10.81 -28.60
C ASN A 113 10.53 9.62 -27.80
N SER A 114 10.64 9.67 -26.47
CA SER A 114 10.17 8.65 -25.54
C SER A 114 9.77 9.27 -24.19
N VAL A 115 9.06 8.49 -23.37
CA VAL A 115 8.65 8.87 -22.02
C VAL A 115 8.96 7.69 -21.09
N ALA A 116 9.67 7.96 -20.00
CA ALA A 116 9.78 7.01 -18.90
C ALA A 116 8.60 7.16 -17.95
N TYR A 117 8.11 6.03 -17.46
CA TYR A 117 6.99 5.96 -16.54
C TYR A 117 7.39 5.32 -15.22
N GLU A 118 6.84 5.86 -14.14
CA GLU A 118 6.99 5.33 -12.80
C GLU A 118 5.63 5.37 -12.11
N LEU A 119 5.38 4.36 -11.28
CA LEU A 119 4.26 4.30 -10.35
C LEU A 119 4.76 4.65 -8.95
N VAL A 120 4.13 5.63 -8.30
CA VAL A 120 4.55 6.13 -6.98
C VAL A 120 3.43 5.96 -5.97
N VAL A 121 3.74 5.32 -4.84
CA VAL A 121 2.86 5.32 -3.67
C VAL A 121 3.09 6.60 -2.89
N VAL A 122 2.01 7.35 -2.64
CA VAL A 122 2.00 8.53 -1.76
C VAL A 122 1.06 8.26 -0.61
N GLY A 123 1.44 8.60 0.62
CA GLY A 123 0.58 8.46 1.78
C GLY A 123 1.25 8.89 3.08
N ASP A 124 0.55 8.67 4.19
CA ASP A 124 1.02 9.05 5.51
C ASP A 124 1.57 7.84 6.23
N LEU A 125 2.69 8.01 6.93
CA LEU A 125 3.19 7.02 7.89
C LEU A 125 2.71 7.41 9.27
N VAL A 126 1.94 6.52 9.90
CA VAL A 126 1.33 6.75 11.19
C VAL A 126 1.78 5.66 12.15
N ARG A 127 2.26 6.08 13.31
CA ARG A 127 2.49 5.20 14.45
C ARG A 127 1.18 5.03 15.19
N GLN A 128 0.61 3.83 15.12
CA GLN A 128 -0.59 3.43 15.84
C GLN A 128 -0.18 2.69 17.11
N THR A 129 -0.58 3.23 18.27
CA THR A 129 -0.30 2.61 19.57
C THR A 129 -1.59 2.15 20.22
N ASN A 130 -1.67 0.85 20.52
CA ASN A 130 -2.79 0.29 21.26
C ASN A 130 -2.68 0.71 22.74
N LEU A 131 -3.67 1.43 23.25
CA LEU A 131 -3.61 2.00 24.60
C LEU A 131 -3.70 0.95 25.71
N GLN A 132 -4.24 -0.23 25.41
CA GLN A 132 -4.40 -1.35 26.35
C GLN A 132 -3.13 -2.21 26.40
N THR A 133 -2.61 -2.61 25.23
CA THR A 133 -1.45 -3.51 25.15
C THR A 133 -0.11 -2.78 25.12
N LYS A 134 -0.13 -1.45 24.94
CA LYS A 134 1.06 -0.59 24.73
C LYS A 134 1.93 -0.96 23.52
N LYS A 135 1.44 -1.86 22.65
CA LYS A 135 2.12 -2.20 21.41
C LYS A 135 1.94 -1.09 20.39
N SER A 136 3.02 -0.78 19.68
CA SER A 136 3.07 0.23 18.64
C SER A 136 3.40 -0.43 17.31
N GLU A 137 2.68 -0.02 16.27
CA GLU A 137 2.86 -0.46 14.89
C GLU A 137 2.96 0.77 13.98
N VAL A 138 3.77 0.69 12.92
CA VAL A 138 3.82 1.71 11.88
C VAL A 138 2.95 1.24 10.72
N ILE A 139 1.95 2.03 10.38
CA ILE A 139 1.01 1.76 9.29
C ILE A 139 1.06 2.87 8.26
N VAL A 140 0.69 2.54 7.03
CA VAL A 140 0.48 3.50 5.96
C VAL A 140 -1.02 3.80 5.89
N VAL A 141 -1.39 5.07 5.96
CA VAL A 141 -2.79 5.52 5.80
C VAL A 141 -2.89 6.54 4.67
N ASN A 142 -4.12 6.79 4.20
CA ASN A 142 -4.41 7.70 3.08
C ASN A 142 -3.58 7.41 1.82
N ALA A 143 -3.18 6.15 1.63
CA ALA A 143 -2.30 5.75 0.56
C ALA A 143 -3.01 5.85 -0.79
N ARG A 144 -2.35 6.49 -1.75
CA ARG A 144 -2.80 6.59 -3.15
C ARG A 144 -1.66 6.28 -4.09
N VAL A 145 -2.01 5.93 -5.32
CA VAL A 145 -1.03 5.70 -6.38
C VAL A 145 -1.07 6.80 -7.42
N SER A 146 0.04 7.49 -7.55
CA SER A 146 0.30 8.44 -8.61
C SER A 146 1.16 7.80 -9.70
N SER A 147 1.23 8.47 -10.85
CA SER A 147 2.14 8.10 -11.93
C SER A 147 2.98 9.31 -12.32
N VAL A 148 4.28 9.12 -12.41
CA VAL A 148 5.22 10.15 -12.88
C VAL A 148 5.56 9.85 -14.34
N ARG A 149 5.55 10.90 -15.16
CA ARG A 149 6.01 10.87 -16.56
C ARG A 149 7.27 11.70 -16.66
N ILE A 150 8.31 11.14 -17.26
CA ILE A 150 9.58 11.85 -17.52
C ILE A 150 9.83 11.81 -19.03
N PRO A 151 9.57 12.91 -19.75
CA PRO A 151 9.98 13.05 -21.15
C PRO A 151 11.49 12.89 -21.31
N LEU A 152 11.89 12.17 -22.36
CA LEU A 152 13.30 11.92 -22.63
C LEU A 152 13.60 11.77 -24.12
N VAL A 153 14.85 12.03 -24.50
CA VAL A 153 15.40 11.68 -25.81
C VAL A 153 16.25 10.43 -25.64
N LEU A 154 15.71 9.29 -26.10
CA LEU A 154 16.36 8.00 -26.05
C LEU A 154 17.26 7.82 -27.27
N ASN A 155 18.51 7.44 -27.05
CA ASN A 155 19.46 7.08 -28.10
C ASN A 155 20.17 5.77 -27.74
N LYS A 156 19.72 4.65 -28.32
CA LYS A 156 20.20 3.29 -28.08
C LYS A 156 20.26 2.92 -26.58
N GLN A 157 21.34 3.27 -25.89
CA GLN A 157 21.59 2.94 -24.48
C GLN A 157 21.71 4.18 -23.57
N THR A 158 21.50 5.39 -24.10
CA THR A 158 21.50 6.61 -23.31
C THR A 158 20.16 7.32 -23.37
N ALA A 159 19.81 7.99 -22.28
CA ALA A 159 18.64 8.82 -22.16
C ALA A 159 19.07 10.25 -21.84
N THR A 160 18.63 11.20 -22.64
CA THR A 160 18.75 12.62 -22.30
C THR A 160 17.46 13.06 -21.65
N ILE A 161 17.57 13.61 -20.45
CA ILE A 161 16.46 14.10 -19.62
C ILE A 161 16.70 15.58 -19.29
N ALA A 162 15.62 16.27 -18.96
CA ALA A 162 15.70 17.63 -18.45
C ALA A 162 15.52 17.64 -16.92
N ASN A 163 16.02 18.70 -16.27
CA ASN A 163 15.68 18.97 -14.88
C ASN A 163 14.20 19.37 -14.72
N SER A 164 13.71 19.50 -13.48
CA SER A 164 12.30 19.80 -13.16
C SER A 164 11.75 21.02 -13.88
N ASP A 165 12.59 22.04 -14.07
CA ASP A 165 12.22 23.32 -14.66
C ASP A 165 12.44 23.35 -16.18
N ASN A 166 12.90 22.24 -16.75
CA ASN A 166 13.22 22.07 -18.17
C ASN A 166 14.24 23.11 -18.72
N THR A 167 15.13 23.62 -17.86
CA THR A 167 16.13 24.65 -18.20
C THR A 167 17.47 24.06 -18.62
N LYS A 168 17.81 22.87 -18.12
CA LYS A 168 19.06 22.18 -18.42
C LYS A 168 18.78 20.72 -18.79
N THR A 169 19.70 20.12 -19.55
CA THR A 169 19.60 18.70 -19.96
C THR A 169 20.84 17.91 -19.56
N LYS A 170 20.65 16.67 -19.12
CA LYS A 170 21.72 15.72 -18.79
C LYS A 170 21.49 14.42 -19.55
N THR A 171 22.55 13.84 -20.09
CA THR A 171 22.53 12.50 -20.67
C THR A 171 23.06 11.49 -19.66
N ILE A 172 22.30 10.42 -19.44
CA ILE A 172 22.61 9.32 -18.54
C ILE A 172 22.48 7.98 -19.28
N SER A 173 23.02 6.90 -18.70
CA SER A 173 22.78 5.57 -19.24
C SER A 173 21.34 5.12 -18.97
N LEU A 174 20.82 4.21 -19.80
CA LEU A 174 19.50 3.63 -19.60
C LEU A 174 19.43 2.82 -18.30
N ASP A 175 20.53 2.21 -17.88
CA ASP A 175 20.63 1.49 -16.62
C ASP A 175 20.56 2.44 -15.41
N GLU A 176 21.28 3.57 -15.47
CA GLU A 176 21.19 4.62 -14.44
C GLU A 176 19.77 5.18 -14.35
N LEU A 177 19.11 5.40 -15.50
CA LEU A 177 17.70 5.81 -15.53
C LEU A 177 16.82 4.77 -14.84
N ASN A 178 16.89 3.49 -15.25
CA ASN A 178 16.04 2.44 -14.70
C ASN A 178 16.22 2.27 -13.19
N GLN A 179 17.47 2.27 -12.72
CA GLN A 179 17.78 2.19 -11.29
C GLN A 179 17.28 3.40 -10.50
N SER A 180 17.24 4.57 -11.13
CA SER A 180 16.72 5.79 -10.50
C SER A 180 15.20 5.79 -10.41
N LEU A 181 14.49 5.19 -11.39
CA LEU A 181 13.02 5.13 -11.42
C LEU A 181 12.42 4.09 -10.47
N ASP A 182 13.23 3.17 -9.93
CA ASP A 182 12.79 2.21 -8.91
C ASP A 182 12.95 2.74 -7.48
N ASP A 183 13.46 3.96 -7.31
CA ASP A 183 13.75 4.57 -6.01
C ASP A 183 13.34 6.05 -5.98
N VAL A 184 12.49 6.41 -5.02
CA VAL A 184 11.93 7.75 -4.86
C VAL A 184 13.02 8.82 -4.72
N GLU A 185 14.05 8.57 -3.91
CA GLU A 185 15.10 9.54 -3.63
C GLU A 185 16.03 9.69 -4.83
N LYS A 186 16.43 8.58 -5.45
CA LYS A 186 17.25 8.61 -6.66
C LYS A 186 16.56 9.35 -7.80
N ARG A 187 15.28 9.09 -8.04
CA ARG A 187 14.49 9.83 -9.03
C ARG A 187 14.46 11.32 -8.74
N LYS A 188 14.16 11.73 -7.50
CA LYS A 188 14.12 13.16 -7.16
C LYS A 188 15.45 13.83 -7.46
N ASN A 189 16.56 13.19 -7.07
CA ASN A 189 17.91 13.70 -7.35
C ASN A 189 18.22 13.73 -8.86
N LEU A 190 17.68 12.80 -9.64
CA LEU A 190 17.86 12.73 -11.09
C LEU A 190 17.37 13.99 -11.82
N ILE A 191 16.38 14.71 -11.26
CA ILE A 191 15.74 15.87 -11.92
C ILE A 191 15.87 17.19 -11.14
N ALA A 192 16.51 17.23 -9.98
CA ALA A 192 16.50 18.40 -9.07
C ALA A 192 17.61 19.46 -9.27
N TRP A 193 18.43 19.39 -10.31
CA TRP A 193 19.70 20.14 -10.49
C TRP A 193 19.63 21.33 -11.48
#